data_AF-G4YZ14-F1
#
_entry.id   AF-G4YZ14-F1
#
_cell.length_a   1.000
_cell.length_b   1.000
_cell.length_c   1.000
_cell.angle_alpha   90.00
_cell.angle_beta   90.00
_cell.angle_gamma   90.00
#
_symmetry.space_group_name_H-M   'P 1'
#
loop_
_entity.id
_entity.type
_entity.pdbx_description
1 polymer ?
#
loop_
_entity_poly.entity_id
_entity_poly.type
_entity_poly.pdbx_seq_one_letter_code
_entity_poly.pdbx_strand_id
1 'polypeptide(L)'
;MHTWHTVYQHLVNDDSERELVRVSAPDWYIPDNERSSLFCCLSFGLDMSVPEYAEALTTYMATLVDLTGLLDDEYLVSVRKGLMAPGELEIYAASKMHGWSITLKTVDEGSRLTFSFVYAAENATKDVVLVRGGGYFAVEIDGCLL
;
A
#
# COMPACT_ATOMS: atom_id res chain seq x y z
N MET A 1 5.10 -5.46 -17.74
CA MET A 1 4.41 -6.22 -16.68
C MET A 1 5.48 -6.85 -15.82
N HIS A 2 5.63 -6.44 -14.56
CA HIS A 2 6.71 -6.92 -13.69
C HIS A 2 6.48 -8.39 -13.28
N THR A 3 7.55 -9.18 -13.18
CA THR A 3 7.52 -10.62 -12.88
C THR A 3 6.75 -10.95 -11.60
N TRP A 4 6.88 -10.13 -10.56
CA TRP A 4 6.17 -10.35 -9.28
C TRP A 4 4.63 -10.18 -9.44
N HIS A 5 4.15 -9.21 -10.23
CA HIS A 5 2.71 -9.02 -10.48
C HIS A 5 2.10 -10.27 -11.12
N THR A 6 2.80 -10.84 -12.12
CA THR A 6 2.43 -12.15 -12.72
C THR A 6 2.50 -13.29 -11.71
N VAL A 7 3.53 -13.30 -10.85
CA VAL A 7 3.72 -14.34 -9.83
C VAL A 7 2.59 -14.33 -8.80
N TYR A 8 1.97 -13.20 -8.46
CA TYR A 8 0.87 -13.18 -7.49
C TYR A 8 -0.53 -13.17 -8.14
N GLN A 9 -0.63 -13.00 -9.46
CA GLN A 9 -1.90 -13.01 -10.18
C GLN A 9 -2.67 -14.33 -10.01
N HIS A 10 -1.98 -15.46 -9.80
CA HIS A 10 -2.62 -16.75 -9.55
C HIS A 10 -3.28 -16.85 -8.17
N LEU A 11 -2.99 -15.95 -7.22
CA LEU A 11 -3.70 -15.91 -5.94
C LEU A 11 -5.10 -15.30 -6.05
N VAL A 12 -5.38 -14.58 -7.14
CA VAL A 12 -6.67 -13.91 -7.37
C VAL A 12 -7.66 -14.79 -8.15
N ASN A 13 -7.14 -15.79 -8.89
CA ASN A 13 -7.92 -16.72 -9.70
C ASN A 13 -7.77 -18.14 -9.15
N ASP A 14 -8.48 -18.49 -8.08
CA ASP A 14 -8.47 -19.85 -7.52
C ASP A 14 -9.48 -20.73 -8.27
N ASP A 15 -8.98 -21.68 -9.05
CA ASP A 15 -9.75 -22.82 -9.57
C ASP A 15 -8.88 -24.08 -9.62
N SER A 16 -8.20 -24.41 -8.51
CA SER A 16 -7.38 -25.63 -8.45
C SER A 16 -7.47 -26.36 -7.12
N GLU A 17 -8.33 -27.39 -7.14
CA GLU A 17 -8.45 -28.48 -6.18
C GLU A 17 -7.09 -29.10 -5.84
N ARG A 18 -6.54 -28.79 -4.66
CA ARG A 18 -5.66 -29.69 -3.91
C ARG A 18 -5.85 -29.49 -2.41
N GLU A 19 -6.26 -30.57 -1.77
CA GLU A 19 -6.37 -30.76 -0.33
C GLU A 19 -4.98 -30.64 0.32
N LEU A 20 -4.69 -29.44 0.83
CA LEU A 20 -3.62 -29.15 1.77
C LEU A 20 -4.32 -28.42 2.92
N VAL A 21 -3.87 -28.63 4.15
CA VAL A 21 -4.31 -27.81 5.30
C VAL A 21 -3.82 -26.38 5.03
N ARG A 22 -4.57 -25.64 4.21
CA ARG A 22 -4.35 -24.25 3.86
C ARG A 22 -4.89 -23.47 5.06
N VAL A 23 -4.01 -23.01 5.95
CA VAL A 23 -4.25 -21.68 6.50
C VAL A 23 -4.33 -20.82 5.24
N SER A 24 -5.52 -20.38 4.86
CA SER A 24 -5.74 -19.64 3.63
C SER A 24 -4.64 -18.60 3.52
N ALA A 25 -3.88 -18.61 2.42
CA ALA A 25 -2.98 -17.50 2.16
C ALA A 25 -3.85 -16.24 2.21
N PRO A 26 -3.42 -15.17 2.90
CA PRO A 26 -4.27 -14.00 3.03
C PRO A 26 -4.62 -13.48 1.64
N ASP A 27 -5.84 -12.99 1.47
CA ASP A 27 -6.27 -12.40 0.21
C ASP A 27 -5.47 -11.11 -0.02
N TRP A 28 -5.04 -10.85 -1.25
CA TRP A 28 -4.24 -9.67 -1.59
C TRP A 28 -4.97 -8.79 -2.58
N TYR A 29 -5.05 -7.49 -2.30
CA TYR A 29 -5.42 -6.52 -3.32
C TYR A 29 -4.16 -6.10 -4.09
N ILE A 30 -4.14 -6.40 -5.39
CA ILE A 30 -3.02 -6.14 -6.30
C ILE A 30 -3.46 -5.14 -7.38
N PRO A 31 -3.00 -3.88 -7.33
CA PRO A 31 -3.32 -2.88 -8.33
C PRO A 31 -2.61 -3.12 -9.68
N ASP A 32 -3.29 -2.76 -10.77
CA ASP A 32 -2.77 -2.93 -12.15
C ASP A 32 -1.73 -1.87 -12.56
N ASN A 33 -1.71 -0.72 -11.89
CA ASN A 33 -0.83 0.42 -12.24
C ASN A 33 0.16 0.72 -11.12
N GLU A 34 1.45 0.60 -11.44
CA GLU A 34 2.59 0.88 -10.57
C GLU A 34 2.47 2.21 -9.83
N ARG A 35 2.21 3.30 -10.56
CA ARG A 35 2.29 4.66 -10.03
C ARG A 35 1.14 5.01 -9.10
N SER A 36 0.01 4.34 -9.25
CA SER A 36 -1.15 4.51 -8.36
C SER A 36 -1.26 3.40 -7.32
N SER A 37 -0.42 2.35 -7.41
CA SER A 37 -0.60 1.13 -6.62
C SER A 37 -0.65 1.39 -5.11
N LEU A 38 0.22 2.27 -4.59
CA LEU A 38 0.19 2.63 -3.18
C LEU A 38 -1.12 3.32 -2.79
N PHE A 39 -1.60 4.29 -3.57
CA PHE A 39 -2.84 4.98 -3.25
C PHE A 39 -4.05 4.06 -3.38
N CYS A 40 -4.06 3.16 -4.37
CA CYS A 40 -5.08 2.11 -4.45
C CYS A 40 -5.08 1.25 -3.18
N CYS A 41 -3.89 0.83 -2.70
CA CYS A 41 -3.77 0.02 -1.49
C CYS A 41 -4.23 0.76 -0.22
N LEU A 42 -3.82 2.02 -0.06
CA LEU A 42 -4.14 2.82 1.13
C LEU A 42 -5.60 3.28 1.17
N SER A 43 -6.24 3.44 0.01
CA SER A 43 -7.68 3.73 -0.09
C SER A 43 -8.57 2.48 -0.13
N PHE A 44 -7.97 1.28 -0.13
CA PHE A 44 -8.72 0.03 -0.23
C PHE A 44 -9.68 -0.14 0.96
N GLY A 45 -10.96 -0.28 0.67
CA GLY A 45 -12.02 -0.39 1.67
C GLY A 45 -12.49 0.95 2.26
N LEU A 46 -11.97 2.08 1.79
CA LEU A 46 -12.51 3.41 2.10
C LEU A 46 -13.57 3.79 1.06
N ASP A 47 -14.56 4.59 1.48
CA ASP A 47 -15.57 5.17 0.58
C ASP A 47 -15.00 6.42 -0.11
N MET A 48 -13.93 6.24 -0.89
CA MET A 48 -13.19 7.31 -1.56
C MET A 48 -12.51 6.81 -2.82
N SER A 49 -12.54 7.59 -3.89
CA SER A 49 -11.78 7.28 -5.11
C SER A 49 -10.28 7.51 -4.92
N VAL A 50 -9.45 6.84 -5.73
CA VAL A 50 -7.98 6.99 -5.66
C VAL A 50 -7.50 8.45 -5.84
N PRO A 51 -8.05 9.26 -6.78
CA PRO A 51 -7.67 10.66 -6.90
C PRO A 51 -8.08 11.51 -5.70
N GLU A 52 -9.28 11.31 -5.15
CA GLU A 52 -9.75 11.99 -3.93
C GLU A 52 -8.85 11.64 -2.75
N TYR A 53 -8.45 10.37 -2.63
CA TYR A 53 -7.53 9.92 -1.59
C TYR A 53 -6.15 10.53 -1.72
N ALA A 54 -5.58 10.56 -2.93
CA ALA A 54 -4.29 11.18 -3.18
C ALA A 54 -4.33 12.69 -2.85
N GLU A 55 -5.43 13.37 -3.15
CA GLU A 55 -5.64 14.76 -2.77
C GLU A 55 -5.74 14.96 -1.25
N ALA A 56 -6.56 14.17 -0.58
CA ALA A 56 -6.71 14.24 0.88
C ALA A 56 -5.38 13.99 1.59
N LEU A 57 -4.65 12.93 1.21
CA LEU A 57 -3.38 12.58 1.82
C LEU A 57 -2.32 13.65 1.58
N THR A 58 -2.15 14.14 0.35
CA THR A 58 -1.15 15.18 0.05
C THR A 58 -1.47 16.52 0.72
N THR A 59 -2.76 16.83 0.89
CA THR A 59 -3.20 18.00 1.67
C THR A 59 -2.86 17.82 3.16
N TYR A 60 -3.10 16.63 3.71
CA TYR A 60 -2.72 16.31 5.09
C TYR A 60 -1.20 16.34 5.29
N MET A 61 -0.42 15.82 4.36
CA MET A 61 1.05 15.85 4.37
C MET A 61 1.60 17.28 4.50
N ALA A 62 1.01 18.25 3.81
CA ALA A 62 1.40 19.65 3.92
C ALA A 62 1.20 20.24 5.33
N THR A 63 0.36 19.61 6.17
CA THR A 63 0.10 20.03 7.56
C THR A 63 0.91 19.26 8.59
N LEU A 64 1.60 18.18 8.20
CA LEU A 64 2.38 17.34 9.11
C LEU A 64 3.72 18.01 9.46
N VAL A 65 3.86 18.40 10.73
CA VAL A 65 5.08 19.05 11.25
C VAL A 65 6.33 18.21 10.98
N ASP A 66 6.25 16.89 11.13
CA ASP A 66 7.38 15.97 10.92
C ASP A 66 7.90 15.96 9.48
N LEU A 67 7.09 16.39 8.52
CA LEU A 67 7.45 16.46 7.10
C LEU A 67 7.84 17.88 6.66
N THR A 68 7.88 18.84 7.59
CA THR A 68 8.25 20.23 7.30
C THR A 68 9.67 20.30 6.73
N GLY A 69 9.81 20.94 5.56
CA GLY A 69 11.10 21.08 4.87
C GLY A 69 11.54 19.84 4.08
N LEU A 70 10.77 18.75 4.11
CA LEU A 70 10.98 17.58 3.25
C LEU A 70 10.11 17.63 1.99
N LEU A 71 9.03 18.41 2.03
CA LEU A 71 8.03 18.51 0.97
C LEU A 71 7.99 19.93 0.42
N ASP A 72 7.92 20.07 -0.89
CA ASP A 72 7.55 21.30 -1.58
C ASP A 72 6.25 21.12 -2.36
N ASP A 73 5.70 22.24 -2.84
CA ASP A 73 4.43 22.23 -3.58
C ASP A 73 4.53 21.41 -4.88
N GLU A 74 5.70 21.39 -5.53
CA GLU A 74 5.92 20.65 -6.77
C GLU A 74 5.88 19.14 -6.53
N TYR A 75 6.49 18.67 -5.45
CA TYR A 75 6.46 17.29 -4.98
C TYR A 75 5.01 16.84 -4.73
N LEU A 76 4.25 17.59 -3.92
CA LEU A 76 2.88 17.25 -3.57
C LEU A 76 1.97 17.19 -4.80
N VAL A 77 2.11 18.14 -5.73
CA VAL A 77 1.36 18.16 -6.99
C VAL A 77 1.77 16.98 -7.88
N SER A 78 3.05 16.66 -7.95
CA SER A 78 3.57 15.57 -8.79
C SER A 78 3.11 14.21 -8.30
N VAL A 79 3.15 13.98 -6.99
CA VAL A 79 2.64 12.76 -6.35
C VAL A 79 1.13 12.62 -6.60
N ARG A 80 0.35 13.68 -6.33
CA ARG A 80 -1.11 13.68 -6.55
C ARG A 80 -1.51 13.39 -7.99
N LYS A 81 -0.75 13.91 -8.96
CA LYS A 81 -1.00 13.71 -10.40
C LYS A 81 -0.44 12.39 -10.95
N GLY A 82 0.21 11.56 -10.12
CA GLY A 82 0.86 10.33 -10.55
C GLY A 82 2.06 10.56 -11.49
N LEU A 83 2.67 11.75 -11.42
CA LEU A 83 3.89 12.11 -12.14
C LEU A 83 5.14 11.65 -11.37
N MET A 84 5.02 11.55 -10.04
CA MET A 84 6.03 11.00 -9.16
C MET A 84 5.48 9.75 -8.45
N ALA A 85 6.31 8.72 -8.29
CA ALA A 85 5.92 7.52 -7.57
C ALA A 85 5.87 7.81 -6.06
N PRO A 86 4.76 7.50 -5.38
CA PRO A 86 4.67 7.66 -3.95
C PRO A 86 5.40 6.51 -3.23
N GLY A 87 5.75 6.71 -1.96
CA GLY A 87 6.52 5.75 -1.18
C GLY A 87 6.46 6.03 0.32
N GLU A 88 7.63 6.08 0.95
CA GLU A 88 7.78 6.07 2.40
C GLU A 88 7.15 7.29 3.09
N LEU A 89 7.19 8.47 2.46
CA LEU A 89 6.59 9.70 3.02
C LEU A 89 5.06 9.61 3.02
N GLU A 90 4.47 9.09 1.95
CA GLU A 90 3.02 8.85 1.87
C GLU A 90 2.58 7.76 2.84
N ILE A 91 3.36 6.68 3.02
CA ILE A 91 3.03 5.63 3.99
C ILE A 91 3.10 6.19 5.41
N TYR A 92 4.14 6.97 5.73
CA TYR A 92 4.24 7.65 7.03
C TYR A 92 3.02 8.55 7.26
N ALA A 93 2.70 9.40 6.30
CA ALA A 93 1.55 10.30 6.41
C ALA A 93 0.23 9.55 6.55
N ALA A 94 0.03 8.46 5.81
CA ALA A 94 -1.17 7.64 5.90
C ALA A 94 -1.32 6.99 7.27
N SER A 95 -0.22 6.52 7.86
CA SER A 95 -0.22 5.96 9.22
C SER A 95 -0.71 6.99 10.25
N LYS A 96 -0.33 8.26 10.09
CA LYS A 96 -0.77 9.36 10.96
C LYS A 96 -2.18 9.84 10.66
N MET A 97 -2.54 9.97 9.38
CA MET A 97 -3.85 10.47 8.93
C MET A 97 -4.99 9.58 9.42
N HIS A 98 -4.78 8.26 9.36
CA HIS A 98 -5.81 7.29 9.75
C HIS A 98 -5.63 6.72 11.16
N GLY A 99 -4.47 6.97 11.79
CA GLY A 99 -4.09 6.28 13.01
C GLY A 99 -3.93 4.77 12.79
N TRP A 100 -3.34 4.35 11.67
CA TRP A 100 -3.07 2.94 11.36
C TRP A 100 -1.62 2.59 11.64
N SER A 101 -1.38 1.38 12.13
CA SER A 101 -0.03 0.81 12.13
C SER A 101 0.20 0.10 10.80
N ILE A 102 1.10 0.63 9.97
CA ILE A 102 1.35 0.10 8.62
C ILE A 102 2.69 -0.65 8.60
N THR A 103 2.64 -1.95 8.35
CA THR A 103 3.82 -2.78 8.15
C THR A 103 4.15 -2.86 6.66
N LEU A 104 5.31 -2.34 6.25
CA LEU A 104 5.82 -2.45 4.89
C LEU A 104 6.83 -3.59 4.81
N LYS A 105 6.51 -4.61 4.00
CA LYS A 105 7.40 -5.72 3.64
C LYS A 105 7.92 -5.50 2.22
N THR A 106 9.23 -5.36 2.03
CA THR A 106 9.84 -5.28 0.70
C THR A 106 10.36 -6.65 0.28
N VAL A 107 10.08 -7.06 -0.96
CA VAL A 107 10.52 -8.33 -1.54
C VAL A 107 11.42 -8.12 -2.75
N ASP A 108 12.32 -9.06 -3.01
CA ASP A 108 13.13 -9.10 -4.24
C ASP A 108 12.35 -9.66 -5.44
N GLU A 109 13.01 -9.76 -6.60
CA GLU A 109 12.42 -10.33 -7.83
C GLU A 109 12.01 -11.81 -7.68
N GLY A 110 12.65 -12.52 -6.75
CA GLY A 110 12.33 -13.90 -6.37
C GLY A 110 11.24 -13.99 -5.29
N SER A 111 10.57 -12.88 -4.97
CA SER A 111 9.53 -12.79 -3.93
C SER A 111 10.03 -13.11 -2.52
N ARG A 112 11.33 -12.98 -2.26
CA ARG A 112 11.91 -13.19 -0.94
C ARG A 112 11.89 -11.87 -0.17
N LEU A 113 11.46 -11.92 1.09
CA LEU A 113 11.49 -10.77 1.98
C LEU A 113 12.94 -10.28 2.16
N THR A 114 13.19 -9.03 1.80
CA THR A 114 14.49 -8.38 1.96
C THR A 114 14.49 -7.39 3.12
N PHE A 115 13.35 -6.75 3.39
CA PHE A 115 13.24 -5.73 4.42
C PHE A 115 11.81 -5.67 4.97
N SER A 116 11.67 -5.33 6.25
CA SER A 116 10.38 -5.10 6.90
C SER A 116 10.50 -3.92 7.86
N PHE A 117 9.55 -2.99 7.78
CA PHE A 117 9.48 -1.81 8.65
C PHE A 117 8.05 -1.51 9.04
N VAL A 118 7.86 -0.94 10.23
CA VAL A 118 6.54 -0.61 10.77
C VAL A 118 6.44 0.90 10.99
N TYR A 119 5.48 1.53 10.33
CA TYR A 119 5.04 2.89 10.58
C TYR A 119 3.98 2.84 11.67
N ALA A 120 4.42 2.94 12.92
CA ALA A 120 3.54 2.79 14.08
C ALA A 120 2.69 4.05 14.33
N ALA A 121 1.40 3.82 14.59
CA ALA A 121 0.52 4.80 15.20
C ALA A 121 0.48 4.57 16.72
N GLU A 122 0.53 5.65 17.52
CA GLU A 122 0.58 5.54 18.99
C GLU A 122 -0.67 4.87 19.58
N ASN A 123 -1.83 5.07 18.94
CA ASN A 123 -3.11 4.45 19.31
C ASN A 123 -3.75 3.87 18.05
N ALA A 124 -3.14 2.81 17.50
CA ALA A 124 -3.54 2.25 16.23
C ALA A 124 -4.99 1.75 16.25
N THR A 125 -5.80 2.21 15.30
CA THR A 125 -7.19 1.76 15.10
C THR A 125 -7.29 0.53 14.22
N LYS A 126 -6.24 0.27 13.42
CA LYS A 126 -6.12 -0.84 12.48
C LYS A 126 -4.65 -1.16 12.22
N ASP A 127 -4.34 -2.43 12.02
CA ASP A 127 -3.08 -2.89 11.45
C ASP A 127 -3.23 -3.14 9.95
N VAL A 128 -2.29 -2.65 9.15
CA VAL A 128 -2.28 -2.79 7.69
C VAL A 128 -0.94 -3.38 7.27
N VAL A 129 -0.96 -4.38 6.41
CA VAL A 129 0.26 -4.96 5.84
C VAL A 129 0.35 -4.61 4.37
N LEU A 130 1.40 -3.88 4.00
CA LEU A 130 1.77 -3.59 2.62
C LEU A 130 2.94 -4.46 2.21
N VAL A 131 2.91 -4.96 0.98
CA VAL A 131 4.06 -5.58 0.31
C VAL A 131 4.48 -4.69 -0.84
N ARG A 132 5.79 -4.42 -0.94
CA ARG A 132 6.42 -3.74 -2.08
C ARG A 132 7.31 -4.69 -2.85
N GLY A 133 7.08 -4.80 -4.15
CA GLY A 133 7.94 -5.52 -5.10
C GLY A 133 8.23 -4.63 -6.32
N GLY A 134 9.49 -4.29 -6.56
CA GLY A 134 9.82 -3.24 -7.54
C GLY A 134 9.15 -1.92 -7.17
N GLY A 135 8.51 -1.25 -8.14
CA GLY A 135 7.75 -0.01 -7.90
C GLY A 135 6.28 -0.20 -7.52
N TYR A 136 5.82 -1.43 -7.28
CA TYR A 136 4.42 -1.70 -6.98
C TYR A 136 4.19 -2.03 -5.51
N PHE A 137 2.98 -1.74 -5.06
CA PHE A 137 2.46 -2.08 -3.74
C PHE A 137 1.24 -2.98 -3.85
N ALA A 138 1.11 -3.89 -2.90
CA ALA A 138 -0.10 -4.68 -2.64
C ALA A 138 -0.45 -4.57 -1.15
N VAL A 139 -1.73 -4.71 -0.80
CA VAL A 139 -2.20 -4.69 0.59
C VAL A 139 -2.85 -6.02 0.94
N GLU A 140 -2.54 -6.50 2.14
CA GLU A 140 -3.18 -7.67 2.72
C GLU A 140 -4.62 -7.33 3.05
N ILE A 141 -5.56 -8.12 2.51
CA ILE A 141 -6.96 -8.05 2.83
C ILE A 141 -7.18 -9.06 3.94
N ASP A 142 -7.49 -8.58 5.15
CA ASP A 142 -8.09 -9.45 6.14
C ASP A 142 -9.36 -10.02 5.54
N GLY A 143 -9.46 -11.34 5.47
CA GLY A 143 -10.61 -12.08 4.95
C GLY A 143 -11.88 -11.73 5.73
N CYS A 144 -12.47 -10.59 5.42
CA CYS A 144 -13.85 -10.28 5.73
C CYS A 144 -14.67 -11.17 4.79
N LEU A 145 -15.08 -12.31 5.31
CA LEU A 145 -16.27 -13.00 4.80
C LEU A 145 -17.40 -11.95 4.72
N LEU A 146 -17.75 -11.56 3.50
CA LEU A 146 -18.97 -10.80 3.19
C LEU A 146 -20.21 -11.57 3.62
#